data_AF-A0A2G6T1E0-F1
#
_entry.id   AF-A0A2G6T1E0-F1
#
_cell.length_a   1.000
_cell.length_b   1.000
_cell.length_c   1.000
_cell.angle_alpha   90.00
_cell.angle_beta   90.00
_cell.angle_gamma   90.00
#
_symmetry.space_group_name_H-M   'P 1'
#
loop_
_entity.id
_entity.type
_entity.pdbx_description
1 polymer ?
#
loop_
_entity_poly.entity_id
_entity_poly.type
_entity_poly.pdbx_seq_one_letter_code
_entity_poly.pdbx_strand_id
1 'polypeptide(L)'
;MYQPCFAVYIELGVTLIDSYYFSIRVLVNHPSMSVADLTRAMGADPDHSRTRADGLGASWSMVDETTGKRDFFSEVSDVISWLETRSTDLQRVLATGGSIEVIVQLPGDRNTGDSWKPADMGRAAALGVSLGIEVFPRIRGVTSDA
;
A
#
# COMPACT_ATOMS: atom_id res chain seq x y z
N MET A 1 55.60 26.74 2.31
CA MET A 1 54.47 27.69 2.35
C MET A 1 53.44 27.17 1.36
N TYR A 2 52.49 26.35 1.83
CA TYR A 2 51.46 25.68 1.01
C TYR A 2 50.16 26.49 1.12
N GLN A 3 49.64 26.98 0.00
CA GLN A 3 48.27 27.51 -0.05
C GLN A 3 47.28 26.34 -0.07
N PRO A 4 46.19 26.37 0.71
CA PRO A 4 45.10 25.42 0.53
C PRO A 4 44.30 25.77 -0.73
N CYS A 5 44.09 24.78 -1.58
CA CYS A 5 43.09 24.84 -2.64
C CYS A 5 41.71 24.76 -1.95
N PHE A 6 40.97 25.88 -1.94
CA PHE A 6 39.57 25.88 -1.56
C PHE A 6 38.78 25.15 -2.66
N ALA A 7 38.35 23.91 -2.39
CA ALA A 7 37.32 23.27 -3.18
C ALA A 7 35.99 23.95 -2.83
N VAL A 8 35.59 24.89 -3.68
CA VAL A 8 34.22 25.41 -3.72
C VAL A 8 33.36 24.29 -4.31
N TYR A 9 32.62 23.59 -3.45
CA TYR A 9 31.52 22.74 -3.92
C TYR A 9 30.39 23.65 -4.36
N ILE A 10 30.23 23.80 -5.68
CA ILE A 10 28.98 24.31 -6.24
C ILE A 10 27.99 23.14 -6.10
N GLU A 11 27.03 23.27 -5.18
CA GLU A 11 25.83 22.45 -5.17
C GLU A 11 25.06 22.70 -6.48
N LEU A 12 25.42 21.96 -7.52
CA LEU A 12 24.53 21.75 -8.65
C LEU A 12 23.39 20.89 -8.12
N GLY A 13 22.22 21.49 -7.98
CA GLY A 13 20.98 20.82 -7.65
C GLY A 13 20.74 19.65 -8.59
N VAL A 14 21.10 18.45 -8.13
CA VAL A 14 20.58 17.20 -8.67
C VAL A 14 19.40 16.85 -7.79
N THR A 15 18.21 17.26 -8.20
CA THR A 15 16.97 16.69 -7.68
C THR A 15 16.99 15.22 -8.09
N LEU A 16 17.42 14.34 -7.19
CA LEU A 16 17.38 12.89 -7.34
C LEU A 16 15.91 12.43 -7.40
N ILE A 17 15.27 12.59 -8.56
CA ILE A 17 13.92 12.07 -8.86
C ILE A 17 14.06 10.65 -9.45
N ASP A 18 14.92 9.82 -8.85
CA ASP A 18 15.29 8.49 -9.35
C ASP A 18 15.14 7.38 -8.30
N SER A 19 14.42 7.64 -7.21
CA SER A 19 14.13 6.59 -6.23
C SER A 19 12.95 5.72 -6.69
N TYR A 20 13.02 4.43 -6.33
CA TYR A 20 11.86 3.54 -6.39
C TYR A 20 10.72 4.12 -5.57
N TYR A 21 9.49 3.97 -6.05
CA TYR A 21 8.31 4.39 -5.33
C TYR A 21 7.22 3.35 -5.51
N PHE A 22 6.51 3.00 -4.45
CA PHE A 22 5.28 2.23 -4.53
C PHE A 22 4.39 2.58 -3.34
N SER A 23 3.11 2.25 -3.43
CA SER A 23 2.24 2.22 -2.27
C SER A 23 1.56 0.87 -2.15
N ILE A 24 1.20 0.52 -0.92
CA ILE A 24 0.39 -0.66 -0.62
C ILE A 24 -0.91 -0.17 -0.03
N ARG A 25 -2.01 -0.54 -0.68
CA ARG A 25 -3.35 -0.24 -0.23
C ARG A 25 -4.02 -1.50 0.29
N VAL A 26 -4.57 -1.43 1.49
CA VAL A 26 -5.57 -2.40 1.96
C VAL A 26 -6.93 -1.84 1.62
N LEU A 27 -7.72 -2.57 0.83
CA LEU A 27 -9.07 -2.20 0.43
C LEU A 27 -10.06 -3.22 0.97
N VAL A 28 -11.05 -2.75 1.71
CA VAL A 28 -12.17 -3.55 2.20
C VAL A 28 -13.46 -2.98 1.65
N ASN A 29 -14.25 -3.84 0.99
CA ASN A 29 -15.59 -3.49 0.54
C ASN A 29 -16.59 -4.41 1.22
N HIS A 30 -17.71 -3.86 1.69
CA HIS A 30 -18.77 -4.65 2.28
C HIS A 30 -20.15 -4.16 1.81
N PRO A 31 -21.09 -5.06 1.47
CA PRO A 31 -22.43 -4.68 1.02
C PRO A 31 -23.38 -4.18 2.12
N SER A 32 -23.00 -4.22 3.39
CA SER A 32 -23.93 -4.00 4.52
C SER A 32 -23.29 -3.49 5.80
N MET A 33 -22.02 -3.79 6.07
CA MET A 33 -21.29 -3.18 7.19
C MET A 33 -21.10 -1.67 6.98
N SER A 34 -21.15 -0.93 8.09
CA SER A 34 -20.83 0.49 8.11
C SER A 34 -19.32 0.72 8.10
N VAL A 35 -18.88 1.94 7.76
CA VAL A 35 -17.46 2.32 7.89
C VAL A 35 -16.97 2.11 9.32
N ALA A 36 -17.78 2.44 10.33
CA ALA A 36 -17.41 2.27 11.73
C ALA A 36 -17.19 0.79 12.12
N ASP A 37 -17.99 -0.13 11.56
CA ASP A 37 -17.81 -1.56 11.79
C ASP A 37 -16.55 -2.10 11.09
N LEU A 38 -16.26 -1.60 9.89
CA LEU A 38 -15.02 -1.92 9.18
C LEU A 38 -13.80 -1.36 9.92
N THR A 39 -13.81 -0.10 10.37
CA THR A 39 -12.75 0.49 11.19
C THR A 39 -12.48 -0.34 12.45
N ARG A 40 -13.53 -0.80 13.13
CA ARG A 40 -13.38 -1.67 14.30
C ARG A 40 -12.74 -3.02 13.94
N ALA A 41 -13.18 -3.63 12.85
CA ALA A 41 -12.62 -4.90 12.35
C ALA A 41 -11.14 -4.76 11.94
N MET A 42 -10.78 -3.64 11.31
CA MET A 42 -9.42 -3.36 10.86
C MET A 42 -8.53 -2.85 12.01
N GLY A 43 -9.09 -2.41 13.13
CA GLY A 43 -8.33 -1.90 14.28
C GLY A 43 -7.40 -0.73 13.93
N ALA A 44 -7.78 0.05 12.92
CA ALA A 44 -7.07 1.21 12.40
C ALA A 44 -8.08 2.15 11.72
N ASP A 45 -7.77 3.44 11.70
CA ASP A 45 -8.55 4.42 10.95
C ASP A 45 -8.24 4.35 9.45
N PRO A 46 -9.23 4.56 8.56
CA PRO A 46 -8.99 4.59 7.12
C PRO A 46 -8.40 5.92 6.68
N ASP A 47 -7.52 5.88 5.69
CA ASP A 47 -7.14 7.08 4.92
C ASP A 47 -8.28 7.52 3.99
N HIS A 48 -9.02 6.55 3.46
CA HIS A 48 -10.21 6.81 2.65
C HIS A 48 -11.34 5.88 3.03
N SER A 49 -12.55 6.43 3.11
CA SER A 49 -13.75 5.64 3.30
C SER A 49 -14.93 6.24 2.54
N ARG A 50 -15.90 5.38 2.22
CA ARG A 50 -17.11 5.78 1.52
C ARG A 50 -18.27 4.90 1.95
N THR A 51 -19.34 5.51 2.44
CA THR A 51 -20.64 4.84 2.55
C THR A 51 -21.34 4.91 1.20
N ARG A 52 -22.02 3.83 0.78
CA ARG A 52 -22.81 3.86 -0.45
C ARG A 52 -24.00 4.81 -0.31
N ALA A 53 -24.50 5.29 -1.46
CA ALA A 53 -25.57 6.29 -1.52
C ALA A 53 -26.92 5.81 -0.95
N ASP A 54 -27.16 4.50 -0.95
CA ASP A 54 -28.32 3.85 -0.32
C ASP A 54 -28.18 3.72 1.20
N GLY A 55 -27.06 4.17 1.79
CA GLY A 55 -26.75 4.04 3.20
C GLY A 55 -26.35 2.62 3.61
N LEU A 56 -26.29 1.67 2.67
CA LEU A 56 -25.99 0.27 2.93
C LEU A 56 -24.63 -0.09 2.35
N GLY A 57 -23.75 -0.60 3.21
CA GLY A 57 -22.42 -1.00 2.80
C GLY A 57 -21.43 0.17 2.65
N ALA A 58 -20.16 -0.22 2.67
CA ALA A 58 -19.05 0.71 2.80
C ALA A 58 -17.84 0.21 2.02
N SER A 59 -17.01 1.17 1.64
CA SER A 59 -15.62 0.98 1.25
C SER A 59 -14.74 1.60 2.32
N TRP A 60 -13.68 0.91 2.70
CA TRP A 60 -12.69 1.31 3.68
C TRP A 60 -11.32 1.02 3.09
N SER A 61 -10.38 1.96 3.14
CA SER A 61 -9.02 1.70 2.72
C SER A 61 -7.98 2.46 3.51
N MET A 62 -6.82 1.83 3.65
CA MET A 62 -5.59 2.39 4.19
C MET A 62 -4.49 2.26 3.14
N VAL A 63 -3.61 3.25 3.04
CA VAL A 63 -2.52 3.35 2.06
C VAL A 63 -1.23 3.64 2.81
N ASP A 64 -0.22 2.80 2.59
CA ASP A 64 1.15 3.05 3.02
C ASP A 64 2.03 3.34 1.80
N GLU A 65 2.87 4.37 1.88
CA GLU A 65 3.69 4.84 0.77
C GLU A 65 5.18 4.66 1.08
N THR A 66 5.91 4.05 0.14
CA THR A 66 7.33 3.76 0.29
C THR A 66 8.16 4.37 -0.83
N THR A 67 9.21 5.08 -0.42
CA THR A 67 10.22 5.68 -1.32
C THR A 67 11.59 5.05 -1.10
N GLY A 68 12.39 4.95 -2.15
CA GLY A 68 13.78 4.49 -2.08
C GLY A 68 13.99 2.98 -1.94
N LYS A 69 12.91 2.18 -1.85
CA LYS A 69 12.97 0.71 -1.77
C LYS A 69 12.28 0.05 -2.95
N ARG A 70 12.81 -1.09 -3.39
CA ARG A 70 12.26 -1.90 -4.50
C ARG A 70 11.42 -3.09 -4.05
N ASP A 71 11.64 -3.59 -2.84
CA ASP A 71 11.09 -4.85 -2.32
C ASP A 71 9.67 -4.66 -1.77
N PHE A 72 8.71 -4.46 -2.67
CA PHE A 72 7.31 -4.22 -2.31
C PHE A 72 6.61 -5.48 -1.80
N PHE A 73 7.05 -6.69 -2.20
CA PHE A 73 6.49 -7.93 -1.66
C PHE A 73 6.90 -8.19 -0.21
N SER A 74 8.03 -7.65 0.26
CA SER A 74 8.33 -7.62 1.70
C SER A 74 7.24 -6.85 2.47
N GLU A 75 6.87 -5.66 2.01
CA GLU A 75 5.87 -4.84 2.69
C GLU A 75 4.44 -5.42 2.52
N VAL A 76 4.14 -6.10 1.40
CA VAL A 76 2.91 -6.91 1.28
C VAL A 76 2.90 -7.99 2.37
N SER A 77 4.02 -8.66 2.62
CA SER A 77 4.12 -9.72 3.63
C SER A 77 3.95 -9.17 5.06
N ASP A 78 4.39 -7.94 5.32
CA ASP A 78 4.13 -7.24 6.58
C ASP A 78 2.64 -6.92 6.75
N VAL A 79 1.97 -6.44 5.68
CA VAL A 79 0.52 -6.23 5.65
C VAL A 79 -0.25 -7.53 5.89
N ILE A 80 0.15 -8.65 5.26
CA ILE A 80 -0.46 -9.96 5.53
C ILE A 80 -0.29 -10.35 6.99
N SER A 81 0.89 -10.15 7.58
CA SER A 81 1.15 -10.43 9.00
C SER A 81 0.24 -9.60 9.91
N TRP A 82 0.03 -8.32 9.58
CA TRP A 82 -0.91 -7.45 10.28
C TRP A 82 -2.38 -7.91 10.14
N LEU A 83 -2.77 -8.43 8.97
CA LEU A 83 -4.11 -9.00 8.75
C LEU A 83 -4.32 -10.32 9.53
N GLU A 84 -3.29 -11.15 9.67
CA GLU A 84 -3.38 -12.40 10.44
C GLU A 84 -3.79 -12.17 11.90
N THR A 85 -3.31 -11.09 12.52
CA THR A 85 -3.69 -10.74 13.89
C THR A 85 -5.16 -10.32 14.03
N ARG A 86 -5.86 -10.15 12.90
CA ARG A 86 -7.28 -9.77 12.79
C ARG A 86 -8.14 -10.85 12.14
N SER A 87 -7.59 -12.05 11.94
CA SER A 87 -8.21 -13.13 11.17
C SER A 87 -9.69 -13.38 11.53
N THR A 88 -10.06 -13.39 12.81
CA THR A 88 -11.47 -13.56 13.24
C THR A 88 -12.41 -12.49 12.64
N ASP A 89 -12.00 -11.22 12.66
CA ASP A 89 -12.79 -10.13 12.10
C ASP A 89 -12.84 -10.16 10.57
N LEU A 90 -11.73 -10.53 9.93
CA LEU A 90 -11.68 -10.70 8.48
C LEU A 90 -12.58 -11.84 8.02
N GLN A 91 -12.59 -12.97 8.74
CA GLN A 91 -13.50 -14.07 8.45
C GLN A 91 -14.97 -13.66 8.59
N ARG A 92 -15.29 -12.83 9.58
CA ARG A 92 -16.64 -12.25 9.72
C ARG A 92 -16.99 -11.38 8.51
N VAL A 93 -16.10 -10.47 8.10
CA VAL A 93 -16.27 -9.61 6.92
C VAL A 93 -16.54 -10.45 5.66
N LEU A 94 -15.73 -11.48 5.43
CA LEU A 94 -15.87 -12.35 4.26
C LEU A 94 -17.14 -13.21 4.31
N ALA A 95 -17.47 -13.79 5.46
CA ALA A 95 -18.65 -14.63 5.64
C ALA A 95 -19.97 -13.88 5.39
N THR A 96 -19.99 -12.56 5.60
CA THR A 96 -21.15 -11.71 5.34
C THR A 96 -21.11 -11.01 3.97
N GLY A 97 -20.25 -11.48 3.07
CA GLY A 97 -20.20 -11.05 1.67
C GLY A 97 -19.30 -9.84 1.38
N GLY A 98 -18.44 -9.46 2.33
CA GLY A 98 -17.38 -8.49 2.10
C GLY A 98 -16.22 -9.08 1.30
N SER A 99 -15.32 -8.20 0.85
CA SER A 99 -14.08 -8.54 0.17
C SER A 99 -12.91 -7.77 0.76
N ILE A 100 -11.73 -8.39 0.77
CA ILE A 100 -10.49 -7.79 1.26
C ILE A 100 -9.43 -7.97 0.18
N GLU A 101 -8.81 -6.86 -0.23
CA GLU A 101 -7.77 -6.84 -1.24
C GLU A 101 -6.55 -6.06 -0.72
N VAL A 102 -5.36 -6.59 -0.98
CA VAL A 102 -4.10 -5.86 -0.84
C VAL A 102 -3.66 -5.48 -2.24
N ILE A 103 -3.48 -4.19 -2.50
CA ILE A 103 -3.19 -3.65 -3.83
C ILE A 103 -1.82 -2.98 -3.78
N VAL A 104 -0.89 -3.44 -4.61
CA VAL A 104 0.39 -2.73 -4.83
C VAL A 104 0.19 -1.75 -5.97
N GLN A 105 0.46 -0.47 -5.73
CA GLN A 105 0.44 0.57 -6.75
C GLN A 105 1.89 1.01 -7.04
N LEU A 106 2.34 0.93 -8.29
CA LEU A 106 3.72 1.26 -8.65
C LEU A 106 3.85 1.96 -10.03
N PRO A 107 4.89 2.77 -10.25
CA PRO A 107 5.25 3.27 -11.56
C PRO A 107 5.88 2.14 -12.39
N GLY A 108 5.38 1.95 -13.62
CA GLY A 108 5.76 0.81 -14.47
C GLY A 108 7.17 0.86 -15.05
N ASP A 109 7.83 2.02 -15.04
CA ASP A 109 9.16 2.23 -15.60
C ASP A 109 10.30 1.91 -14.63
N ARG A 110 10.01 1.72 -13.34
CA ARG A 110 11.03 1.61 -12.29
C ARG A 110 10.95 0.32 -11.49
N ASN A 111 9.76 -0.10 -11.10
CA ASN A 111 9.60 -1.17 -10.10
C ASN A 111 9.42 -2.55 -10.76
N THR A 112 10.49 -3.06 -11.38
CA THR A 112 10.48 -4.39 -12.03
C THR A 112 11.20 -5.45 -11.21
N GLY A 113 10.79 -6.72 -11.35
CA GLY A 113 11.57 -7.89 -10.93
C GLY A 113 11.59 -8.21 -9.43
N ASP A 114 10.59 -7.77 -8.67
CA ASP A 114 10.33 -8.29 -7.33
C ASP A 114 9.52 -9.60 -7.40
N SER A 115 9.58 -10.43 -6.36
CA SER A 115 8.96 -11.75 -6.33
C SER A 115 8.27 -12.05 -5.01
N TRP A 116 7.04 -12.55 -5.08
CA TRP A 116 6.31 -12.98 -3.89
C TRP A 116 6.62 -14.44 -3.55
N LYS A 117 6.91 -14.72 -2.28
CA LYS A 117 7.24 -16.08 -1.84
C LYS A 117 5.98 -16.95 -1.78
N PRO A 118 6.07 -18.24 -2.17
CA PRO A 118 4.93 -19.17 -2.08
C PRO A 118 4.30 -19.31 -0.69
N ALA A 119 5.11 -19.21 0.37
CA ALA A 119 4.59 -19.25 1.73
C ALA A 119 3.67 -18.07 2.03
N ASP A 120 4.04 -16.86 1.62
CA ASP A 120 3.26 -15.64 1.85
C ASP A 120 1.99 -15.61 0.99
N MET A 121 2.05 -16.15 -0.24
CA MET A 121 0.85 -16.40 -1.05
C MET A 121 -0.14 -17.32 -0.34
N GLY A 122 0.35 -18.41 0.28
CA GLY A 122 -0.47 -19.34 1.04
C GLY A 122 -1.14 -18.69 2.25
N ARG A 123 -0.42 -17.81 2.95
CA ARG A 123 -0.95 -17.03 4.08
C ARG A 123 -2.07 -16.09 3.66
N ALA A 124 -1.87 -15.30 2.60
CA ALA A 124 -2.90 -14.42 2.06
C ALA A 124 -4.16 -15.20 1.62
N ALA A 125 -3.97 -16.32 0.92
CA ALA A 125 -5.06 -17.18 0.48
C ALA A 125 -5.86 -17.77 1.66
N ALA A 126 -5.19 -18.19 2.74
CA ALA A 126 -5.84 -18.69 3.95
C ALA A 126 -6.70 -17.63 4.64
N LEU A 127 -6.34 -16.35 4.50
CA LEU A 127 -7.14 -15.23 4.99
C LEU A 127 -8.29 -14.83 4.05
N GLY A 128 -8.38 -15.40 2.84
CA GLY A 128 -9.34 -14.98 1.81
C GLY A 128 -9.04 -13.60 1.22
N VAL A 129 -7.78 -13.18 1.26
CA VAL A 129 -7.31 -11.88 0.76
C VAL A 129 -6.86 -12.02 -0.69
N SER A 130 -7.36 -11.15 -1.57
CA SER A 130 -6.86 -11.05 -2.95
C SER A 130 -5.67 -10.10 -3.04
N LEU A 131 -4.79 -10.35 -4.01
CA LEU A 131 -3.71 -9.43 -4.38
C LEU A 131 -4.05 -8.73 -5.69
N GLY A 132 -4.06 -7.41 -5.68
CA GLY A 132 -4.10 -6.55 -6.85
C GLY A 132 -2.71 -5.95 -7.13
N ILE A 133 -2.39 -5.74 -8.41
CA ILE A 133 -1.20 -4.98 -8.82
C ILE A 133 -1.65 -3.94 -9.84
N GLU A 134 -1.49 -2.68 -9.49
CA GLU A 134 -1.81 -1.55 -10.34
C GLU A 134 -0.52 -0.85 -10.80
N VAL A 135 -0.30 -0.89 -12.11
CA VAL A 135 0.88 -0.28 -12.73
C VAL A 135 0.46 1.00 -13.43
N PHE A 136 0.98 2.12 -12.97
CA PHE A 136 0.68 3.43 -13.55
C PHE A 136 1.86 3.95 -14.38
N PRO A 137 1.61 4.73 -15.45
CA PRO A 137 2.69 5.43 -16.15
C PRO A 137 3.44 6.40 -15.24
N ARG A 138 2.73 7.03 -14.29
CA ARG A 138 3.24 7.88 -13.20
C ARG A 138 2.25 7.84 -12.05
N ILE A 139 2.74 7.85 -10.81
CA ILE A 139 1.88 8.03 -9.62
C ILE A 139 1.83 9.51 -9.26
N ARG A 140 0.63 10.08 -9.08
CA ARG A 140 0.43 11.46 -8.63
C ARG A 140 0.68 11.53 -7.12
N GLY A 141 1.49 12.48 -6.65
CA GLY A 141 1.86 12.63 -5.23
C GLY A 141 3.37 12.67 -5.01
N VAL A 142 4.16 12.10 -5.93
CA VAL A 142 5.57 12.43 -6.10
C VAL A 142 5.65 13.68 -6.98
N THR A 143 5.23 14.82 -6.46
CA THR A 143 5.41 16.10 -7.16
C THR A 143 6.90 16.43 -7.18
N SER A 144 7.51 16.26 -8.35
CA SER A 144 8.55 17.16 -8.80
C SER A 144 7.89 18.46 -9.26
N ASP A 145 7.53 19.32 -8.32
CA ASP A 145 7.27 20.74 -8.57
C ASP A 145 8.18 21.46 -7.55
N ALA A 146 9.25 22.18 -7.88
CA ALA A 146 9.63 22.91 -9.07
C ALA A 146 11.14 22.80 -9.38
#